data_AF-X1A1M0-F1
#
_entry.id   AF-X1A1M0-F1
#
_cell.length_a   1.000
_cell.length_b   1.000
_cell.length_c   1.000
_cell.angle_alpha   90.00
_cell.angle_beta   90.00
_cell.angle_gamma   90.00
#
_symmetry.space_group_name_H-M   'P 1'
#
loop_
_entity.id
_entity.type
_entity.pdbx_description
1 polymer ?
#
loop_
_entity_poly.entity_id
_entity_poly.type
_entity_poly.pdbx_seq_one_letter_code
_entity_poly.pdbx_strand_id
1 'polypeptide(L)' 'MPLMPMSQILKEAEKRGYAVGYFESWDYGSLEASLRAAEEAWSPVIIGFGGRTFIQDSGWDE' A
#
# COMPACT_ATOMS: atom_id res chain seq x y z
N MET A 1 8.32 -7.31 9.15
CA MET A 1 6.91 -7.60 8.79
C MET A 1 6.81 -8.68 7.70
N PRO A 2 5.96 -9.72 7.84
CA PRO A 2 5.72 -10.72 6.78
C PRO A 2 4.71 -10.22 5.73
N LEU A 3 4.75 -10.79 4.52
CA LEU A 3 3.67 -10.63 3.53
C LEU A 3 2.45 -11.44 3.96
N MET A 4 1.26 -10.84 3.88
CA MET A 4 0.00 -11.49 4.23
C MET A 4 -1.07 -11.23 3.17
N PRO A 5 -2.08 -12.10 3.03
CA PRO A 5 -3.25 -11.81 2.22
C PRO A 5 -3.97 -10.55 2.72
N MET A 6 -4.25 -9.61 1.82
CA MET A 6 -4.99 -8.38 2.13
C MET A 6 -6.34 -8.66 2.81
N SER A 7 -7.03 -9.74 2.42
CA SER A 7 -8.30 -10.16 3.02
C SER A 7 -8.19 -10.44 4.52
N GLN A 8 -7.06 -10.96 5.00
CA GLN A 8 -6.84 -11.20 6.43
C GLN A 8 -6.64 -9.89 7.18
N ILE A 9 -5.86 -8.97 6.60
CA ILE A 9 -5.60 -7.64 7.15
C ILE A 9 -6.92 -6.87 7.31
N LEU A 10 -7.73 -6.82 6.25
CA LEU A 10 -9.01 -6.09 6.24
C LEU A 10 -10.04 -6.70 7.18
N LYS A 11 -10.12 -8.03 7.27
CA LYS A 11 -11.05 -8.72 8.18
C LYS A 11 -10.73 -8.41 9.65
N GLU A 12 -9.44 -8.34 10.01
CA GLU A 12 -9.04 -7.99 11.37
C GLU A 12 -9.28 -6.51 11.68
N ALA A 13 -9.05 -5.64 10.69
CA ALA A 13 -9.31 -4.20 10.79
C ALA A 13 -10.80 -3.91 11.00
N GLU A 14 -11.68 -4.55 10.21
CA GLU A 14 -13.14 -4.48 10.37
C GLU A 14 -13.57 -4.96 11.76
N LYS A 15 -13.08 -6.13 12.20
CA LYS A 15 -13.41 -6.71 13.50
C LYS A 15 -13.03 -5.80 14.67
N ARG A 16 -11.93 -5.04 14.56
CA ARG A 16 -11.40 -4.17 15.61
C ARG A 16 -11.78 -2.69 15.44
N GLY A 17 -12.47 -2.33 14.37
CA GLY A 17 -12.95 -0.97 14.14
C GLY A 17 -11.86 0.03 13.77
N TYR A 18 -10.85 -0.37 13.00
CA TYR A 18 -9.84 0.55 12.45
C TYR A 18 -9.70 0.42 10.93
N ALA A 19 -9.09 1.41 10.30
CA ALA A 19 -8.74 1.40 8.88
C ALA A 19 -7.25 1.11 8.68
N VAL A 20 -6.91 0.53 7.53
CA VAL A 20 -5.52 0.23 7.14
C VAL A 20 -5.12 1.14 5.99
N GLY A 21 -3.95 1.78 6.11
CA GLY A 21 -3.41 2.65 5.08
C GLY A 21 -3.01 1.87 3.83
N TYR A 22 -3.44 2.36 2.68
CA TYR A 22 -2.89 2.01 1.37
C TYR A 22 -1.94 3.13 0.93
N PHE A 23 -0.69 2.78 0.63
CA PHE A 23 0.29 3.73 0.11
C PHE A 23 0.87 3.19 -1.20
N GLU A 24 0.79 4.00 -2.25
CA GLU A 24 1.41 3.68 -3.54
C GLU A 24 2.93 3.85 -3.45
N SER A 25 3.67 2.83 -3.88
CA SER A 25 5.12 2.88 -3.98
C SER A 25 5.52 3.35 -5.39
N TRP A 26 5.95 4.61 -5.49
CA TRP A 26 6.37 5.25 -6.74
C TRP A 26 7.82 4.93 -7.13
N ASP A 27 8.64 4.59 -6.14
CA ASP A 27 10.05 4.28 -6.25
C ASP A 27 10.54 3.55 -4.97
N TYR A 28 11.83 3.28 -4.88
CA TYR A 28 12.41 2.65 -3.69
C TYR A 28 12.30 3.52 -2.42
N GLY A 29 12.43 4.85 -2.56
CA GLY A 29 12.38 5.76 -1.41
C GLY A 29 11.00 5.81 -0.76
N SER A 30 9.95 5.90 -1.58
CA SER A 30 8.55 5.86 -1.14
C SER A 30 8.16 4.51 -0.55
N LEU A 31 8.70 3.40 -1.10
CA LEU A 31 8.57 2.08 -0.49
C LEU A 31 9.16 2.05 0.92
N GLU A 32 10.43 2.45 1.03
CA GLU A 32 11.16 2.40 2.30
C GLU A 32 10.50 3.30 3.36
N ALA A 33 10.11 4.53 2.98
CA ALA A 33 9.45 5.46 3.88
C ALA A 33 8.12 4.90 4.42
N SER A 34 7.30 4.31 3.55
CA SER A 34 6.00 3.73 3.94
C SER A 34 6.18 2.54 4.87
N LEU A 35 7.16 1.68 4.61
CA LEU A 35 7.47 0.51 5.46
C LEU A 35 8.03 0.93 6.82
N ARG A 36 8.95 1.89 6.87
CA ARG A 36 9.51 2.40 8.14
C ARG A 36 8.42 3.01 9.02
N ALA A 37 7.56 3.84 8.45
CA ALA A 37 6.45 4.44 9.18
C ALA A 37 5.49 3.38 9.76
N ALA A 38 5.19 2.33 8.98
CA ALA A 38 4.34 1.24 9.43
C ALA A 38 4.97 0.43 10.58
N GLU A 39 6.27 0.15 10.50
CA GLU A 39 7.02 -0.54 11.55
C GLU A 39 7.07 0.31 12.84
N GLU A 40 7.42 1.60 12.75
CA GLU A 40 7.46 2.52 13.89
C GLU A 40 6.09 2.66 14.58
N ALA A 41 5.00 2.65 13.80
CA ALA A 41 3.64 2.75 14.29
C ALA A 41 3.03 1.40 14.76
N TRP A 42 3.76 0.28 14.63
CA TRP A 42 3.25 -1.07 14.89
C TRP A 42 1.94 -1.36 14.13
N SER A 43 1.84 -0.87 12.90
CA SER A 43 0.62 -0.87 12.12
C SER A 43 0.75 -1.80 10.90
N PRO A 44 -0.29 -2.59 10.56
CA PRO A 44 -0.34 -3.21 9.24
C PRO A 44 -0.41 -2.13 8.15
N VAL A 45 0.17 -2.42 6.99
CA VAL A 45 0.17 -1.51 5.84
C VAL A 45 -0.10 -2.28 4.56
N ILE A 46 -0.80 -1.66 3.62
CA ILE A 46 -0.99 -2.17 2.26
C ILE A 46 -0.13 -1.30 1.34
N ILE A 47 0.78 -1.94 0.59
CA ILE A 47 1.63 -1.26 -0.38
C ILE A 47 1.15 -1.58 -1.78
N GLY A 48 0.84 -0.53 -2.54
CA GLY A 48 0.47 -0.59 -3.95
C GLY A 48 1.66 -0.46 -4.88
N PHE A 49 1.60 -1.14 -6.01
CA PHE A 49 2.48 -0.91 -7.15
C PHE A 49 1.64 -0.79 -8.42
N GLY A 50 2.01 0.14 -9.30
CA GLY A 50 1.38 0.29 -10.60
C GLY A 50 0.14 1.19 -10.62
N GLY A 51 -0.01 2.07 -9.64
CA GLY A 51 -0.96 3.18 -9.64
C GLY A 51 -0.71 4.14 -10.81
N ARG A 52 -1.10 3.75 -12.02
CA ARG A 52 -1.37 4.70 -13.09
C ARG A 52 -2.68 5.40 -12.75
N THR A 53 -2.66 6.71 -12.64
CA THR A 53 -3.89 7.50 -12.73
C THR A 53 -4.51 7.21 -14.09
N PHE A 54 -5.73 6.66 -14.12
CA PHE A 54 -6.51 6.54 -15.35
C PHE A 54 -6.87 7.95 -15.83
N ILE A 55 -5.97 8.58 -16.58
CA ILE A 55 -6.14 9.48 -17.73
C ILE A 55 -4.72 9.66 -18.28
N GLN A 56 -4.32 8.82 -19.22
CA GLN A 56 -3.26 9.17 -20.17
C GLN A 56 -3.60 8.47 -21.47
N ASP A 57 -4.14 9.24 -22.42
CA ASP A 57 -4.45 8.82 -23.79
C ASP A 57 -3.17 8.87 -24.64
N SER A 58 -2.11 8.22 -24.18
CA SER A 58 -0.88 8.08 -24.96
C SER A 58 -0.42 6.64 -24.85
N GLY A 59 -0.63 5.91 -25.93
CA GLY A 59 -0.22 4.52 -26.11
C GLY A 59 1.28 4.34 -25.91
N TRP A 60 1.67 3.10 -25.63
CA TRP A 60 3.06 2.68 -25.60
C TRP A 60 3.60 2.67 -27.04
N ASP A 61 3.89 3.82 -27.63
CA ASP A 61 4.69 4.02 -28.86
C ASP A 61 4.81 5.53 -29.19
N GLU A 62 5.34 6.34 -28.26
CA GLU A 62 5.99 7.64 -28.57
C GLU A 62 7.31 7.78 -27.81
#